data_AF-A0A8T6C4R9-F1
#
_entry.id   AF-A0A8T6C4R9-F1
#
_cell.length_a   1.000
_cell.length_b   1.000
_cell.length_c   1.000
_cell.angle_alpha   90.00
_cell.angle_beta   90.00
_cell.angle_gamma   90.00
#
_symmetry.space_group_name_H-M   'P 1'
#
loop_
_entity.id
_entity.type
_entity.pdbx_description
1 polymer ?
#
loop_
_entity_poly.entity_id
_entity_poly.type
_entity_poly.pdbx_seq_one_letter_code
_entity_poly.pdbx_strand_id
1 'polypeptide(L)'
;MSGGWKMINDHRRTLVGLVVGLIIGASATGLIWATSGSTAEVRVVARKLDDGRVEVALQTRPVDPQAQLEGLDSPGWGDRLSPEFRFLAGDATVNRWYASSVVTIESEEPPPPSVAEIGPFEISGTPTVSRPFDRDTLFCVLTHGVQEDFFWFQVYSALLDARRWNDINLRAEMYTKGVDQADGIRRCVEDGAAAIATTLAEPDVLLPALQEASEAGVRVVTFNSGAESATAVGSIAHVSLDEAAVGRTAAEQFRQREVSGDLLCIIHEPSNTGLEQRCDSLEISYDGGSVIRVRISDADDSLATITAHATEDVGGAIALNSNTAYLMAEALSAARPDIVLAAVSAEFPTPLAMLYSGRLSFVLWSHALEQGYLTTTTLLWGHGTPFPLQTGLFAEATQISILPTVVTAEAVQAMFDADSAIRGTLPAWIDALERAIREESAQSGE
;
A
#
# COMPACT_ATOMS: atom_id res chain seq x y z
N MET A 1 -51.27 24.24 14.50
CA MET A 1 -50.35 23.15 14.90
C MET A 1 -50.46 22.06 13.84
N SER A 2 -49.67 22.05 12.75
CA SER A 2 -48.46 21.20 12.65
C SER A 2 -47.57 21.52 11.42
N GLY A 3 -47.70 22.68 10.76
CA GLY A 3 -46.99 22.98 9.50
C GLY A 3 -45.66 23.74 9.58
N GLY A 4 -45.34 24.37 10.72
CA GLY A 4 -44.23 25.34 10.81
C GLY A 4 -42.85 24.78 11.16
N TRP A 5 -42.75 23.52 11.58
CA TRP A 5 -41.49 22.91 12.04
C TRP A 5 -40.74 22.10 10.97
N LYS A 6 -41.32 21.93 9.77
CA LYS A 6 -40.72 21.10 8.70
C LYS A 6 -39.85 21.92 7.73
N MET A 7 -40.16 23.20 7.48
CA MET A 7 -39.39 24.03 6.54
C MET A 7 -38.09 24.62 7.12
N ILE A 8 -37.98 24.79 8.45
CA ILE A 8 -36.73 25.29 9.06
C ILE A 8 -35.65 24.19 9.10
N ASN A 9 -36.05 22.91 9.05
CA ASN A 9 -35.12 21.78 9.17
C ASN A 9 -34.50 21.34 7.84
N ASP A 10 -35.15 21.63 6.70
CA ASP A 10 -34.60 21.28 5.38
C ASP A 10 -33.50 22.24 4.93
N HIS A 11 -33.65 23.55 5.18
CA HIS A 11 -32.67 24.56 4.78
C HIS A 11 -31.34 24.51 5.57
N ARG A 12 -31.36 24.01 6.82
CA ARG A 12 -30.14 23.76 7.61
C ARG A 12 -29.36 22.54 7.10
N ARG A 13 -30.04 21.54 6.53
CA ARG A 13 -29.40 20.34 5.96
C ARG A 13 -28.75 20.62 4.61
N THR A 14 -29.32 21.53 3.82
CA THR A 14 -28.76 21.96 2.52
C THR A 14 -27.43 22.72 2.68
N LEU A 15 -27.27 23.51 3.75
CA LEU A 15 -26.04 24.24 4.03
C LEU A 15 -24.94 23.35 4.64
N VAL A 16 -25.30 22.34 5.43
CA VAL A 16 -24.36 21.37 6.04
C VAL A 16 -23.83 20.38 5.00
N GLY A 17 -24.63 19.95 4.03
CA GLY A 17 -24.17 19.08 2.94
C GLY A 17 -23.18 19.75 1.97
N LEU A 18 -23.28 21.07 1.79
CA LEU A 18 -22.38 21.88 0.96
C LEU A 18 -20.99 22.08 1.59
N VAL A 19 -20.88 22.00 2.92
CA VAL A 19 -19.60 22.14 3.64
C VAL A 19 -18.78 20.85 3.60
N VAL A 20 -19.41 19.67 3.52
CA VAL A 20 -18.72 18.37 3.50
C VAL A 20 -18.07 18.08 2.13
N GLY A 21 -18.69 18.51 1.03
CA GLY A 21 -18.13 18.32 -0.32
C GLY A 21 -16.85 19.12 -0.60
N LEU A 22 -16.63 20.22 0.12
CA LEU A 22 -15.42 21.04 -0.01
C LEU A 22 -14.24 20.56 0.86
N ILE A 23 -14.49 19.69 1.84
CA ILE A 23 -13.44 19.08 2.68
C ILE A 23 -12.72 17.94 1.94
N ILE A 24 -13.41 17.25 1.01
CA ILE A 24 -12.86 16.09 0.27
C ILE A 24 -11.89 16.53 -0.85
N GLY A 25 -11.96 17.79 -1.30
CA GLY A 25 -10.98 18.36 -2.24
C GLY A 25 -9.67 18.84 -1.59
N ALA A 26 -9.64 19.03 -0.27
CA ALA A 26 -8.45 19.48 0.47
C ALA A 26 -7.60 18.32 1.01
N SER A 27 -8.06 17.07 0.90
CA SER A 27 -7.33 15.89 1.38
C SER A 27 -6.20 15.45 0.43
N ALA A 28 -6.21 15.92 -0.82
CA ALA A 28 -5.19 15.59 -1.83
C ALA A 28 -3.95 16.51 -1.78
N THR A 29 -3.88 17.47 -0.84
CA THR A 29 -2.70 18.34 -0.63
C THR A 29 -2.09 18.21 0.77
N GLY A 30 -2.64 17.35 1.63
CA GLY A 30 -2.11 17.10 2.98
C GLY A 30 -0.71 16.48 3.03
N LEU A 31 -0.17 15.96 1.91
CA LEU A 31 1.18 15.40 1.84
C LEU A 31 2.29 16.47 1.65
N ILE A 32 1.92 17.73 1.40
CA ILE A 32 2.90 18.83 1.23
C ILE A 32 3.01 19.69 2.52
N TRP A 33 2.08 19.53 3.47
CA TRP A 33 1.99 20.38 4.67
C TRP A 33 2.72 19.84 5.91
N ALA A 34 3.36 18.68 5.82
CA ALA A 34 4.06 18.06 6.95
C ALA A 34 5.50 18.58 7.17
N THR A 35 6.04 19.44 6.28
CA THR A 35 7.47 19.78 6.28
C THR A 35 7.81 21.21 6.72
N SER A 36 6.83 22.11 6.94
CA SER A 36 7.10 23.54 7.21
C SER A 36 6.58 24.09 8.54
N GLY A 37 5.85 23.31 9.35
CA GLY A 37 5.38 23.74 10.68
C GLY A 37 4.34 24.87 10.69
N SER A 38 3.99 25.46 9.55
CA SER A 38 2.86 26.38 9.44
C SER A 38 1.62 25.61 9.03
N THR A 39 0.57 25.61 9.85
CA THR A 39 -0.76 25.10 9.47
C THR A 39 -1.65 26.27 9.07
N ALA A 40 -2.57 26.08 8.14
CA ALA A 40 -3.54 27.11 7.76
C ALA A 40 -4.95 26.54 7.81
N GLU A 41 -5.87 27.31 8.38
CA GLU A 41 -7.30 26.99 8.31
C GLU A 41 -7.88 27.59 7.04
N VAL A 42 -8.63 26.77 6.30
CA VAL A 42 -9.34 27.17 5.08
C VAL A 42 -10.83 27.07 5.33
N ARG A 43 -11.58 28.09 4.90
CA ARG A 43 -13.04 28.04 4.90
C ARG A 43 -13.62 28.42 3.55
N VAL A 44 -14.83 27.94 3.33
CA VAL A 44 -15.69 28.34 2.21
C VAL A 44 -16.64 29.42 2.70
N VAL A 45 -16.73 30.52 1.95
CA VAL A 45 -17.73 31.55 2.15
C VAL A 45 -18.61 31.64 0.92
N ALA A 46 -19.92 31.75 1.14
CA ALA A 46 -20.89 31.90 0.06
C ALA A 46 -21.86 33.04 0.37
N ARG A 47 -22.29 33.75 -0.67
CA ARG A 47 -23.40 34.71 -0.57
C ARG A 47 -24.40 34.49 -1.70
N LYS A 48 -25.67 34.71 -1.39
CA LYS A 48 -26.74 34.74 -2.39
C LYS A 48 -26.92 36.18 -2.88
N LEU A 49 -27.01 36.36 -4.19
CA LEU A 49 -27.29 37.63 -4.85
C LEU A 49 -28.80 37.82 -5.04
N ASP A 50 -29.21 39.07 -5.26
CA ASP A 50 -30.62 39.45 -5.44
C ASP A 50 -31.25 38.77 -6.67
N ASP A 51 -30.45 38.41 -7.68
CA ASP A 51 -30.86 37.68 -8.87
C ASP A 51 -30.95 36.16 -8.67
N GLY A 52 -30.75 35.69 -7.44
CA GLY A 52 -30.85 34.28 -7.06
C GLY A 52 -29.58 33.46 -7.25
N ARG A 53 -28.54 34.00 -7.89
CA ARG A 53 -27.24 33.31 -8.02
C ARG A 53 -26.51 33.23 -6.69
N VAL A 54 -25.69 32.20 -6.52
CA VAL A 54 -24.80 32.06 -5.37
C VAL A 54 -23.36 32.28 -5.79
N GLU A 55 -22.67 33.20 -5.13
CA GLU A 55 -21.24 33.43 -5.29
C GLU A 55 -20.46 32.73 -4.18
N VAL A 56 -19.40 32.02 -4.53
CA VAL A 56 -18.57 31.25 -3.60
C VAL A 56 -17.12 31.72 -3.67
N ALA A 57 -16.45 31.78 -2.52
CA ALA A 57 -15.03 32.07 -2.38
C ALA A 57 -14.41 31.27 -1.22
N LEU A 58 -13.09 31.19 -1.19
CA LEU A 58 -12.32 30.66 -0.07
C LEU A 58 -11.69 31.80 0.73
N GLN A 59 -11.47 31.55 2.02
CA GLN A 59 -10.61 32.38 2.86
C GLN A 59 -9.66 31.48 3.63
N THR A 60 -8.45 31.95 3.82
CA THR A 60 -7.44 31.28 4.64
C THR A 60 -7.12 32.14 5.86
N ARG A 61 -6.70 31.49 6.94
CA ARG A 61 -5.99 32.16 8.02
C ARG A 61 -4.84 31.28 8.50
N PRO A 62 -3.67 31.87 8.81
CA PRO A 62 -2.58 31.11 9.39
C PRO A 62 -2.97 30.65 10.79
N VAL A 63 -2.56 29.44 11.13
CA VAL A 63 -2.64 28.87 12.47
C VAL A 63 -1.22 28.83 13.02
N ASP A 64 -1.01 29.56 14.11
CA ASP A 64 0.19 29.41 14.92
C ASP A 64 -0.12 28.35 15.99
N PRO A 65 0.47 27.14 15.90
CA PRO A 65 0.20 26.06 16.85
C PRO A 65 0.56 26.43 18.29
N GLN A 66 1.55 27.31 18.48
CA GLN A 66 2.02 27.74 19.80
C GLN A 66 1.08 28.79 20.40
N ALA A 67 0.63 29.77 19.60
CA ALA A 67 -0.37 30.73 20.03
C ALA A 67 -1.72 30.07 20.39
N GLN A 68 -2.09 28.99 19.70
CA GLN A 68 -3.32 28.23 19.95
C GLN A 68 -3.26 27.42 21.25
N LEU A 69 -2.09 26.90 21.63
CA LEU A 69 -1.84 26.25 22.92
C LEU A 69 -1.85 27.26 24.08
N GLU A 70 -1.43 28.50 23.83
CA GLU A 70 -1.42 29.60 24.80
C GLU A 70 -2.77 30.34 24.93
N GLY A 71 -3.78 29.94 24.15
CA GLY A 71 -5.13 30.54 24.18
C GLY A 71 -5.19 31.95 23.61
N LEU A 72 -4.25 32.34 22.77
CA LEU A 72 -4.22 33.63 22.08
C LEU A 72 -5.18 33.62 20.88
N ASP A 73 -5.80 34.77 20.61
CA ASP A 73 -6.72 34.92 19.47
C ASP A 73 -5.97 34.70 18.15
N SER A 74 -6.49 33.79 17.31
CA SER A 74 -5.95 33.58 15.97
C SER A 74 -6.10 34.86 15.13
N PRO A 75 -5.17 35.14 14.20
CA PRO A 75 -5.32 36.25 13.27
C PRO A 75 -6.64 36.17 12.48
N GLY A 76 -7.12 37.35 12.06
CA GLY A 76 -8.33 37.48 11.27
C GLY A 76 -8.23 36.72 9.94
N TRP A 77 -9.39 36.39 9.37
CA TRP A 77 -9.46 35.76 8.04
C TRP A 77 -8.87 36.69 6.98
N GLY A 78 -8.02 36.13 6.10
CA GLY A 78 -7.46 36.84 4.96
C GLY A 78 -8.50 37.17 3.89
N ASP A 79 -8.03 37.74 2.77
CA ASP A 79 -8.89 38.14 1.67
C ASP A 79 -9.64 36.95 1.03
N ARG A 80 -10.74 37.26 0.34
CA ARG A 80 -11.57 36.25 -0.33
C ARG A 80 -10.93 35.86 -1.66
N LEU A 81 -10.48 34.62 -1.75
CA LEU A 81 -9.97 34.00 -2.98
C LEU A 81 -11.16 33.45 -3.79
N SER A 82 -11.40 33.99 -4.98
CA SER A 82 -12.53 33.57 -5.82
C SER A 82 -12.06 32.81 -7.05
N PRO A 83 -12.72 31.69 -7.42
CA PRO A 83 -12.48 31.02 -8.69
C PRO A 83 -12.84 31.94 -9.88
N GLU A 84 -12.29 31.62 -11.05
CA GLU A 84 -12.61 32.30 -12.32
C GLU A 84 -14.11 32.15 -12.65
N PHE A 85 -14.66 30.95 -12.43
CA PHE A 85 -16.09 30.68 -12.49
C PHE A 85 -16.69 30.57 -11.09
N ARG A 86 -17.22 31.68 -10.57
CA ARG A 86 -17.66 31.82 -9.16
C ARG A 86 -19.17 31.86 -8.91
N PHE A 87 -19.99 31.68 -9.94
CA PHE A 87 -21.44 31.77 -9.82
C PHE A 87 -22.12 30.43 -10.08
N LEU A 88 -22.94 29.99 -9.13
CA LEU A 88 -23.90 28.91 -9.34
C LEU A 88 -25.25 29.53 -9.74
N ALA A 89 -25.88 28.95 -10.76
CA ALA A 89 -27.19 29.39 -11.23
C ALA A 89 -28.25 29.14 -10.15
N GLY A 90 -29.18 30.10 -9.97
CA GLY A 90 -30.22 30.02 -8.94
C GLY A 90 -31.23 28.89 -9.15
N ASP A 91 -31.26 28.29 -10.33
CA ASP A 91 -32.11 27.17 -10.77
C ASP A 91 -31.36 25.83 -10.85
N ALA A 92 -30.17 25.73 -10.25
CA ALA A 92 -29.37 24.52 -10.24
C ALA A 92 -30.17 23.27 -9.80
N THR A 93 -30.09 22.21 -10.60
CA THR A 93 -30.80 20.94 -10.35
C THR A 93 -30.30 20.26 -9.06
N VAL A 94 -31.24 19.85 -8.21
CA VAL A 94 -30.96 19.07 -6.98
C VAL A 94 -30.32 17.72 -7.34
N ASN A 95 -29.38 17.25 -6.51
CA ASN A 95 -28.59 16.00 -6.70
C ASN A 95 -27.65 15.99 -7.91
N ARG A 96 -27.31 17.14 -8.47
CA ARG A 96 -26.25 17.28 -9.49
C ARG A 96 -25.03 17.98 -8.90
N TRP A 97 -23.85 17.42 -9.16
CA TRP A 97 -22.58 18.05 -8.79
C TRP A 97 -22.24 19.19 -9.76
N TYR A 98 -21.83 20.33 -9.20
CA TYR A 98 -21.29 21.47 -9.94
C TYR A 98 -19.89 21.76 -9.39
N ALA A 99 -18.91 21.92 -10.27
CA ALA A 99 -17.53 22.22 -9.90
C ALA A 99 -17.18 23.65 -10.30
N SER A 100 -16.39 24.34 -9.47
CA SER A 100 -15.73 25.60 -9.84
C SER A 100 -14.42 25.34 -10.57
N SER A 101 -13.81 26.39 -11.14
CA SER A 101 -12.39 26.33 -11.48
C SER A 101 -11.54 26.13 -10.23
N VAL A 102 -10.32 25.64 -10.42
CA VAL A 102 -9.33 25.48 -9.35
C VAL A 102 -9.03 26.86 -8.73
N VAL A 103 -8.92 26.91 -7.40
CA VAL A 103 -8.40 28.06 -6.66
C VAL A 103 -7.03 27.68 -6.13
N THR A 104 -5.98 28.31 -6.64
CA THR A 104 -4.62 28.10 -6.14
C THR A 104 -4.46 28.84 -4.82
N ILE A 105 -4.04 28.13 -3.78
CA ILE A 105 -3.68 28.72 -2.49
C ILE A 105 -2.16 28.75 -2.46
N GLU A 106 -1.58 29.93 -2.69
CA GLU A 106 -0.14 30.14 -2.55
C GLU A 106 0.17 30.36 -1.06
N SER A 107 0.97 29.47 -0.45
CA SER A 107 1.70 29.84 0.75
C SER A 107 2.87 30.70 0.31
N GLU A 108 3.03 31.91 0.88
CA GLU A 108 4.30 32.62 0.79
C GLU A 108 5.36 31.74 1.46
N GLU A 109 6.07 30.96 0.64
CA GLU A 109 7.22 30.20 1.04
C GLU A 109 8.34 31.21 1.30
N PRO A 110 8.83 31.41 2.54
CA PRO A 110 10.08 32.14 2.69
C PRO A 110 11.16 31.36 1.92
N PRO A 111 12.02 32.04 1.14
CA PRO A 111 13.05 31.33 0.39
C PRO A 111 13.88 30.47 1.36
N PRO A 112 14.30 29.26 0.95
CA PRO A 112 15.11 28.42 1.81
C PRO A 112 16.33 29.23 2.26
N PRO A 113 16.67 29.23 3.56
CA PRO A 113 17.81 29.99 4.03
C PRO A 113 19.02 29.55 3.20
N SER A 114 19.76 30.53 2.67
CA SER A 114 21.01 30.22 2.00
C SER A 114 21.88 29.44 3.00
N VAL A 115 22.47 28.34 2.56
CA VAL A 115 23.31 27.44 3.38
C VAL A 115 24.50 28.20 4.03
N ALA A 116 24.70 29.48 3.68
CA ALA A 116 25.71 30.36 4.23
C ALA A 116 25.28 31.18 5.46
N GLU A 117 23.99 31.31 5.78
CA GLU A 117 23.52 32.14 6.92
C GLU A 117 23.16 31.35 8.18
N ILE A 118 23.16 30.02 8.12
CA ILE A 118 23.24 29.20 9.33
C ILE A 118 24.71 29.20 9.75
N GLY A 119 25.09 30.21 10.54
CA GLY A 119 26.29 30.09 11.37
C GLY A 119 26.22 28.75 12.13
N PRO A 120 27.35 28.06 12.35
CA PRO A 120 27.33 26.71 12.91
C PRO A 120 26.44 26.71 14.14
N PHE A 121 25.36 25.95 14.08
CA PHE A 121 24.55 25.72 15.26
C PHE A 121 25.46 24.91 16.19
N GLU A 122 26.12 25.59 17.12
CA GLU A 122 26.76 24.92 18.24
C GLU A 122 25.62 24.27 19.03
N ILE A 123 25.33 23.01 18.69
CA ILE A 123 24.69 22.11 19.63
C ILE A 123 25.73 21.93 20.73
N SER A 124 25.67 22.80 21.74
CA SER A 124 26.38 22.63 22.99
C SER A 124 25.80 21.39 23.66
N GLY A 125 26.39 20.24 23.34
CA GLY A 125 25.97 18.91 23.78
C GLY A 125 25.79 17.98 22.59
N THR A 126 26.27 16.74 22.72
CA THR A 126 25.98 15.70 21.73
C THR A 126 24.45 15.55 21.65
N PRO A 127 23.81 15.65 20.47
CA PRO A 127 22.37 15.44 20.37
C PRO A 127 22.07 14.00 20.78
N THR A 128 21.56 13.82 21.99
CA THR A 128 21.04 12.54 22.45
C THR A 128 19.68 12.35 21.81
N VAL A 129 19.63 11.56 20.73
CA VAL A 129 18.37 10.97 20.28
C VAL A 129 17.89 10.08 21.42
N SER A 130 16.92 10.55 22.21
CA SER A 130 16.25 9.74 23.21
C SER A 130 15.46 8.67 22.48
N ARG A 131 16.03 7.47 22.42
CA ARG A 131 15.36 6.29 21.87
C ARG A 131 14.32 5.82 22.89
N PRO A 132 13.13 5.40 22.45
CA PRO A 132 12.15 4.85 23.38
C PRO A 132 12.50 3.42 23.84
N PHE A 133 13.57 2.83 23.31
CA PHE A 133 14.07 1.49 23.62
C PHE A 133 15.60 1.46 23.66
N ASP A 134 16.15 0.47 24.37
CA ASP A 134 17.59 0.20 24.40
C ASP A 134 18.05 -0.33 23.03
N ARG A 135 19.30 -0.06 22.64
CA ARG A 135 19.90 -0.64 21.43
C ARG A 135 19.88 -2.15 21.45
N ASP A 136 20.04 -2.72 22.65
CA ASP A 136 20.13 -4.16 22.84
C ASP A 136 18.76 -4.84 22.87
N THR A 137 17.66 -4.07 22.90
CA THR A 137 16.29 -4.57 22.84
C THR A 137 16.09 -5.42 21.59
N LEU A 138 15.88 -6.72 21.78
CA LEU A 138 15.70 -7.67 20.70
C LEU A 138 14.30 -7.54 20.07
N PHE A 139 14.27 -7.40 18.76
CA PHE A 139 13.08 -7.52 17.93
C PHE A 139 13.25 -8.70 17.00
N CYS A 140 12.19 -9.48 16.80
CA CYS A 140 12.23 -10.63 15.88
C CYS A 140 11.23 -10.49 14.74
N VAL A 141 11.61 -10.93 13.55
CA VAL A 141 10.74 -11.07 12.38
C VAL A 141 10.91 -12.47 11.81
N LEU A 142 9.81 -13.23 11.72
CA LEU A 142 9.80 -14.61 11.24
C LEU A 142 8.86 -14.76 10.05
N THR A 143 9.35 -15.34 8.96
CA THR A 143 8.59 -15.43 7.69
C THR A 143 8.44 -16.85 7.17
N HIS A 144 7.39 -17.11 6.38
CA HIS A 144 7.21 -18.33 5.58
C HIS A 144 7.83 -18.11 4.19
N GLY A 145 9.11 -18.37 4.04
CA GLY A 145 9.77 -18.13 2.77
C GLY A 145 11.22 -18.53 2.76
N VAL A 146 11.83 -18.33 1.60
CA VAL A 146 13.25 -18.58 1.35
C VAL A 146 13.87 -17.39 0.63
N GLN A 147 15.17 -17.20 0.74
CA GLN A 147 15.84 -16.05 0.09
C GLN A 147 15.88 -16.20 -1.44
N GLU A 148 15.74 -17.42 -1.96
CA GLU A 148 15.68 -17.73 -3.37
C GLU A 148 14.36 -17.26 -4.01
N ASP A 149 13.31 -17.04 -3.21
CA ASP A 149 12.09 -16.40 -3.66
C ASP A 149 12.29 -14.88 -3.65
N PHE A 150 12.09 -14.24 -4.80
CA PHE A 150 12.40 -12.83 -4.95
C PHE A 150 11.50 -11.91 -4.12
N PHE A 151 10.25 -12.29 -3.85
CA PHE A 151 9.37 -11.53 -2.97
C PHE A 151 9.99 -11.49 -1.57
N TRP A 152 10.37 -12.66 -1.06
CA TRP A 152 10.96 -12.83 0.26
C TRP A 152 12.37 -12.21 0.37
N PHE A 153 13.15 -12.23 -0.71
CA PHE A 153 14.40 -11.49 -0.80
C PHE A 153 14.21 -9.98 -0.60
N GLN A 154 13.19 -9.38 -1.24
CA GLN A 154 12.89 -7.96 -1.08
C GLN A 154 12.43 -7.65 0.35
N VAL A 155 11.53 -8.46 0.92
CA VAL A 155 11.12 -8.32 2.32
C VAL A 155 12.35 -8.35 3.23
N TYR A 156 13.21 -9.36 3.09
CA TYR A 156 14.42 -9.50 3.92
C TYR A 156 15.36 -8.31 3.77
N SER A 157 15.56 -7.82 2.54
CA SER A 157 16.36 -6.63 2.27
C SER A 157 15.81 -5.39 2.98
N ALA A 158 14.49 -5.16 2.92
CA ALA A 158 13.83 -4.07 3.62
C ALA A 158 13.96 -4.19 5.15
N LEU A 159 13.89 -5.40 5.71
CA LEU A 159 14.12 -5.64 7.13
C LEU A 159 15.55 -5.28 7.55
N LEU A 160 16.56 -5.62 6.74
CA LEU A 160 17.96 -5.26 7.00
C LEU A 160 18.20 -3.76 6.92
N ASP A 161 17.61 -3.09 5.93
CA ASP A 161 17.69 -1.64 5.81
C ASP A 161 16.98 -0.94 6.97
N ALA A 162 15.78 -1.39 7.32
CA ALA A 162 15.03 -0.87 8.48
C ALA A 162 15.81 -1.08 9.79
N ARG A 163 16.46 -2.24 9.96
CA ARG A 163 17.37 -2.50 11.08
C ARG A 163 18.49 -1.46 11.14
N ARG A 164 19.14 -1.18 10.01
CA ARG A 164 20.24 -0.22 9.92
C ARG A 164 19.78 1.21 10.18
N TRP A 165 18.67 1.63 9.58
CA TRP A 165 18.17 3.01 9.66
C TRP A 165 17.63 3.34 11.05
N ASN A 166 17.01 2.37 11.72
CA ASN A 166 16.50 2.54 13.08
C ASN A 166 17.54 2.21 14.16
N ASP A 167 18.69 1.63 13.77
CA ASP A 167 19.78 1.21 14.67
C ASP A 167 19.27 0.35 15.84
N ILE A 168 18.57 -0.72 15.48
CA ILE A 168 17.90 -1.68 16.39
C ILE A 168 18.53 -3.07 16.31
N ASN A 169 18.41 -3.84 17.39
CA ASN A 169 18.71 -5.26 17.40
C ASN A 169 17.56 -6.08 16.79
N LEU A 170 17.51 -6.15 15.45
CA LEU A 170 16.52 -6.93 14.70
C LEU A 170 17.10 -8.28 14.26
N ARG A 171 16.46 -9.37 14.68
CA ARG A 171 16.68 -10.72 14.17
C ARG A 171 15.61 -11.05 13.13
N ALA A 172 16.03 -11.33 11.90
CA ALA A 172 15.14 -11.75 10.82
C ALA A 172 15.47 -13.18 10.42
N GLU A 173 14.48 -14.06 10.46
CA GLU A 173 14.59 -15.49 10.18
C GLU A 173 13.49 -15.92 9.20
N MET A 174 13.80 -16.90 8.35
CA MET A 174 12.92 -17.37 7.28
C MET A 174 12.80 -18.88 7.36
N TYR A 175 11.59 -19.39 7.19
CA TYR A 175 11.24 -20.79 7.39
C TYR A 175 10.35 -21.28 6.25
N THR A 176 10.51 -22.55 5.85
CA THR A 176 9.62 -23.18 4.85
C THR A 176 8.54 -24.05 5.48
N LYS A 177 8.60 -24.26 6.80
CA LYS A 177 7.67 -25.11 7.54
C LYS A 177 7.14 -24.36 8.75
N GLY A 178 5.82 -24.36 8.94
CA GLY A 178 5.19 -23.71 10.10
C GLY A 178 5.73 -24.20 11.45
N VAL A 179 6.08 -25.49 11.58
CA VAL A 179 6.65 -26.04 12.83
C VAL A 179 8.01 -25.44 13.17
N ASP A 180 8.88 -25.24 12.18
CA ASP A 180 10.22 -24.66 12.39
C ASP A 180 10.09 -23.16 12.69
N GLN A 181 9.13 -22.49 12.05
CA GLN A 181 8.79 -21.10 12.34
C GLN A 181 8.23 -20.93 13.76
N ALA A 182 7.36 -21.83 14.22
CA ALA A 182 6.85 -21.85 15.58
C ALA A 182 7.98 -22.00 16.61
N ASP A 183 8.96 -22.88 16.34
CA ASP A 183 10.14 -23.02 17.18
C ASP A 183 11.03 -21.77 17.16
N GLY A 184 11.10 -21.06 16.03
CA GLY A 184 11.72 -19.73 15.94
C GLY A 184 11.04 -18.71 16.83
N ILE A 185 9.71 -18.68 16.85
CA ILE A 185 8.92 -17.78 17.71
C ILE A 185 9.28 -18.06 19.18
N ARG A 186 9.29 -19.34 19.60
CA ARG A 186 9.67 -19.72 20.96
C ARG A 186 11.09 -19.29 21.32
N ARG A 187 12.07 -19.50 20.43
CA ARG A 187 13.44 -19.03 20.64
C ARG A 187 13.52 -17.52 20.84
N CYS A 188 12.75 -16.73 20.08
CA CYS A 188 12.69 -15.29 20.27
C CYS A 188 12.09 -14.91 21.63
N VAL A 189 11.07 -15.63 22.10
CA VAL A 189 10.51 -15.44 23.45
C VAL A 189 11.55 -15.77 24.52
N GLU A 190 12.23 -16.92 24.41
CA GLU A 190 13.29 -17.37 25.33
C GLU A 190 14.46 -16.37 25.39
N ASP A 191 14.83 -15.79 24.25
CA ASP A 191 15.89 -14.79 24.14
C ASP A 191 15.46 -13.38 24.60
N GLY A 192 14.22 -13.22 25.09
CA GLY A 192 13.72 -11.95 25.62
C GLY A 192 13.36 -10.92 24.55
N ALA A 193 12.85 -11.35 23.39
CA ALA A 193 12.35 -10.45 22.38
C ALA A 193 11.25 -9.54 22.95
N ALA A 194 11.39 -8.24 22.72
CA ALA A 194 10.43 -7.23 23.12
C ALA A 194 9.14 -7.28 22.27
N ALA A 195 9.29 -7.62 20.99
CA ALA A 195 8.19 -7.82 20.07
C ALA A 195 8.59 -8.79 18.94
N ILE A 196 7.60 -9.50 18.42
CA ILE A 196 7.73 -10.45 17.32
C ILE A 196 6.79 -10.02 16.19
N ALA A 197 7.32 -9.87 14.97
CA ALA A 197 6.52 -9.87 13.75
C ALA A 197 6.55 -11.27 13.13
N THR A 198 5.40 -11.77 12.68
CA THR A 198 5.35 -13.07 12.00
C THR A 198 4.31 -13.11 10.89
N THR A 199 4.61 -13.87 9.84
CA THR A 199 3.62 -14.20 8.81
C THR A 199 2.76 -15.39 9.25
N LEU A 200 1.52 -15.51 8.76
CA LEU A 200 0.59 -16.58 9.13
C LEU A 200 0.11 -17.40 7.94
N ALA A 201 1.01 -18.09 7.23
CA ALA A 201 0.60 -19.05 6.18
C ALA A 201 0.02 -20.36 6.74
N GLU A 202 0.46 -20.77 7.93
CA GLU A 202 -0.07 -21.93 8.66
C GLU A 202 -0.48 -21.50 10.09
N PRO A 203 -1.53 -20.64 10.23
CA PRO A 203 -1.86 -20.01 11.51
C PRO A 203 -2.14 -21.01 12.64
N ASP A 204 -2.79 -22.14 12.33
CA ASP A 204 -3.10 -23.19 13.31
C ASP A 204 -1.84 -23.82 13.91
N VAL A 205 -0.76 -23.92 13.12
CA VAL A 205 0.54 -24.46 13.58
C VAL A 205 1.27 -23.44 14.46
N LEU A 206 1.15 -22.16 14.14
CA LEU A 206 1.84 -21.06 14.84
C LEU A 206 1.12 -20.61 16.12
N LEU A 207 -0.20 -20.80 16.21
CA LEU A 207 -1.05 -20.30 17.29
C LEU A 207 -0.52 -20.65 18.70
N PRO A 208 -0.10 -21.89 19.01
CA PRO A 208 0.41 -22.21 20.35
C PRO A 208 1.66 -21.38 20.72
N ALA A 209 2.62 -21.23 19.81
CA ALA A 209 3.82 -20.44 20.06
C ALA A 209 3.52 -18.94 20.21
N LEU A 210 2.52 -18.43 19.49
CA LEU A 210 2.08 -17.03 19.61
C LEU A 210 1.32 -16.77 20.92
N GLN A 211 0.57 -17.76 21.42
CA GLN A 211 -0.04 -17.69 22.74
C GLN A 211 1.03 -17.66 23.84
N GLU A 212 2.05 -18.52 23.76
CA GLU A 212 3.21 -18.49 24.67
C GLU A 212 3.90 -17.11 24.66
N ALA A 213 4.10 -16.52 23.47
CA ALA A 213 4.65 -15.17 23.33
C ALA A 213 3.78 -14.10 24.02
N SER A 214 2.47 -14.15 23.80
CA SER A 214 1.53 -13.22 24.45
C SER A 214 1.50 -13.39 25.97
N GLU A 215 1.58 -14.61 26.48
CA GLU A 215 1.64 -14.91 27.93
C GLU A 215 2.93 -14.38 28.56
N ALA A 216 4.04 -14.40 27.82
CA ALA A 216 5.31 -13.79 28.20
C ALA A 216 5.32 -12.25 28.08
N GLY A 217 4.22 -11.64 27.62
CA GLY A 217 4.11 -10.19 27.43
C GLY A 217 4.78 -9.66 26.17
N VAL A 218 5.19 -10.54 25.26
CA VAL A 218 5.78 -10.18 23.97
C VAL A 218 4.68 -9.68 23.04
N ARG A 219 4.89 -8.51 22.43
CA ARG A 219 3.93 -7.94 21.47
C ARG A 219 4.03 -8.67 20.13
N VAL A 220 2.88 -9.01 19.56
CA VAL A 220 2.80 -9.68 18.26
C VAL A 220 2.30 -8.71 17.19
N VAL A 221 3.03 -8.62 16.08
CA VAL A 221 2.59 -8.03 14.81
C VAL A 221 2.51 -9.15 13.78
N THR A 222 1.55 -9.07 12.87
CA THR A 222 1.46 -10.04 11.78
C THR A 222 1.55 -9.32 10.45
N PHE A 223 1.97 -10.02 9.41
CA PHE A 223 2.08 -9.42 8.10
C PHE A 223 2.03 -10.44 6.97
N ASN A 224 1.84 -9.93 5.75
CA ASN A 224 1.77 -10.68 4.50
C ASN A 224 0.58 -11.65 4.42
N SER A 225 0.65 -12.79 5.10
CA SER A 225 -0.36 -13.86 5.06
C SER A 225 -1.14 -13.95 6.37
N GLY A 226 -2.40 -14.36 6.27
CA GLY A 226 -3.31 -14.68 7.38
C GLY A 226 -3.93 -13.49 8.09
N ALA A 227 -4.33 -12.47 7.31
CA ALA A 227 -5.05 -11.29 7.81
C ALA A 227 -6.29 -11.67 8.63
N GLU A 228 -7.01 -12.72 8.23
CA GLU A 228 -8.21 -13.24 8.90
C GLU A 228 -7.91 -13.92 10.25
N SER A 229 -6.66 -14.38 10.44
CA SER A 229 -6.19 -15.02 11.68
C SER A 229 -5.52 -14.04 12.65
N ALA A 230 -5.18 -12.84 12.18
CA ALA A 230 -4.40 -11.86 12.93
C ALA A 230 -5.01 -11.49 14.29
N THR A 231 -6.33 -11.27 14.35
CA THR A 231 -7.03 -10.98 15.61
C THR A 231 -7.01 -12.19 16.56
N ALA A 232 -7.19 -13.40 16.03
CA ALA A 232 -7.26 -14.63 16.83
C ALA A 232 -5.92 -14.97 17.50
N VAL A 233 -4.81 -14.64 16.87
CA VAL A 233 -3.46 -14.82 17.43
C VAL A 233 -3.02 -13.67 18.34
N GLY A 234 -3.88 -12.68 18.61
CA GLY A 234 -3.56 -11.55 19.47
C GLY A 234 -2.64 -10.50 18.84
N SER A 235 -2.57 -10.44 17.51
CA SER A 235 -1.78 -9.42 16.81
C SER A 235 -2.31 -8.03 17.10
N ILE A 236 -1.42 -7.05 17.31
CA ILE A 236 -1.83 -5.64 17.49
C ILE A 236 -2.14 -4.96 16.15
N ALA A 237 -1.47 -5.40 15.08
CA ALA A 237 -1.68 -4.90 13.73
C ALA A 237 -1.34 -5.99 12.72
N HIS A 238 -1.91 -5.88 11.52
CA HIS A 238 -1.60 -6.75 10.40
C HIS A 238 -1.21 -5.91 9.17
N VAL A 239 -0.01 -6.11 8.62
CA VAL A 239 0.46 -5.38 7.42
C VAL A 239 0.39 -6.33 6.23
N SER A 240 -0.47 -6.07 5.25
CA SER A 240 -0.56 -6.96 4.08
C SER A 240 -1.09 -6.24 2.85
N LEU A 241 -1.00 -6.93 1.71
CA LEU A 241 -1.72 -6.58 0.50
C LEU A 241 -3.23 -6.82 0.70
N ASP A 242 -4.08 -5.94 0.18
CA ASP A 242 -5.52 -6.18 0.12
C ASP A 242 -5.81 -7.28 -0.92
N GLU A 243 -5.94 -8.52 -0.47
CA GLU A 243 -6.16 -9.68 -1.34
C GLU A 243 -7.46 -9.59 -2.16
N ALA A 244 -8.48 -8.93 -1.60
CA ALA A 244 -9.69 -8.66 -2.33
C ALA A 244 -9.49 -7.55 -3.38
N ALA A 245 -8.69 -6.52 -3.08
CA ALA A 245 -8.34 -5.53 -4.11
C ALA A 245 -7.51 -6.14 -5.23
N VAL A 246 -6.65 -7.13 -4.95
CA VAL A 246 -5.90 -7.87 -5.98
C VAL A 246 -6.87 -8.54 -6.94
N GLY A 247 -7.81 -9.34 -6.46
CA GLY A 247 -8.79 -10.01 -7.31
C GLY A 247 -9.69 -9.04 -8.10
N ARG A 248 -10.20 -7.97 -7.45
CA ARG A 248 -10.97 -6.91 -8.13
C ARG A 248 -10.16 -6.22 -9.22
N THR A 249 -8.91 -5.89 -8.94
CA THR A 249 -8.02 -5.20 -9.89
C THR A 249 -7.64 -6.11 -11.05
N ALA A 250 -7.38 -7.39 -10.80
CA ALA A 250 -7.16 -8.38 -11.86
C ALA A 250 -8.37 -8.50 -12.79
N ALA A 251 -9.59 -8.61 -12.23
CA ALA A 251 -10.83 -8.66 -13.02
C ALA A 251 -10.99 -7.41 -13.91
N GLU A 252 -10.74 -6.23 -13.36
CA GLU A 252 -10.74 -4.97 -14.11
C GLU A 252 -9.73 -5.02 -15.27
N GLN A 253 -8.50 -5.48 -15.03
CA GLN A 253 -7.45 -5.55 -16.04
C GLN A 253 -7.75 -6.56 -17.16
N PHE A 254 -8.37 -7.70 -16.83
CA PHE A 254 -8.85 -8.65 -17.83
C PHE A 254 -9.99 -8.07 -18.67
N ARG A 255 -10.95 -7.37 -18.05
CA ARG A 255 -12.06 -6.72 -18.75
C ARG A 255 -11.59 -5.60 -19.68
N GLN A 256 -10.64 -4.79 -19.25
CA GLN A 256 -10.04 -3.73 -20.07
C GLN A 256 -9.33 -4.27 -21.31
N ARG A 257 -8.90 -5.53 -21.28
CA ARG A 257 -8.29 -6.25 -22.39
C ARG A 257 -9.29 -7.10 -23.17
N GLU A 258 -10.58 -6.91 -22.91
CA GLU A 258 -11.68 -7.59 -23.60
C GLU A 258 -11.61 -9.12 -23.50
N VAL A 259 -11.01 -9.64 -22.41
CA VAL A 259 -10.91 -11.07 -22.17
C VAL A 259 -12.29 -11.64 -21.86
N SER A 260 -12.62 -12.74 -22.52
CA SER A 260 -13.84 -13.51 -22.33
C SER A 260 -13.50 -15.00 -22.23
N GLY A 261 -14.39 -15.80 -21.64
CA GLY A 261 -14.13 -17.19 -21.31
C GLY A 261 -13.49 -17.37 -19.94
N ASP A 262 -13.22 -18.61 -19.57
CA ASP A 262 -12.72 -18.95 -18.25
C ASP A 262 -11.28 -18.45 -18.03
N LEU A 263 -10.89 -18.27 -16.77
CA LEU A 263 -9.54 -17.86 -16.37
C LEU A 263 -8.89 -18.92 -15.51
N LEU A 264 -7.57 -19.14 -15.67
CA LEU A 264 -6.78 -19.89 -14.70
C LEU A 264 -6.29 -18.98 -13.56
N CYS A 265 -6.46 -19.39 -12.31
CA CYS A 265 -5.85 -18.74 -11.14
C CYS A 265 -4.88 -19.73 -10.48
N ILE A 266 -3.57 -19.49 -10.61
CA ILE A 266 -2.51 -20.42 -10.21
C ILE A 266 -2.01 -20.10 -8.79
N ILE A 267 -2.24 -21.04 -7.87
CA ILE A 267 -1.97 -20.94 -6.44
C ILE A 267 -0.76 -21.82 -6.08
N HIS A 268 0.35 -21.21 -5.65
CA HIS A 268 1.61 -21.89 -5.32
C HIS A 268 1.68 -22.41 -3.88
N GLU A 269 0.80 -21.94 -2.99
CA GLU A 269 0.71 -22.37 -1.60
C GLU A 269 -0.76 -22.62 -1.22
N PRO A 270 -1.30 -23.82 -1.45
CA PRO A 270 -2.72 -24.08 -1.26
C PRO A 270 -3.22 -23.96 0.19
N SER A 271 -2.32 -24.02 1.17
CA SER A 271 -2.65 -23.76 2.58
C SER A 271 -2.73 -22.27 2.92
N ASN A 272 -2.24 -21.39 2.06
CA ASN A 272 -2.25 -19.95 2.26
C ASN A 272 -3.60 -19.36 1.80
N THR A 273 -4.45 -19.07 2.78
CA THR A 273 -5.79 -18.50 2.60
C THR A 273 -5.81 -17.17 1.86
N GLY A 274 -4.75 -16.36 1.96
CA GLY A 274 -4.65 -15.10 1.22
C GLY A 274 -4.64 -15.31 -0.29
N LEU A 275 -4.00 -16.38 -0.77
CA LEU A 275 -3.98 -16.72 -2.20
C LEU A 275 -5.35 -17.18 -2.70
N GLU A 276 -6.09 -17.93 -1.89
CA GLU A 276 -7.47 -18.29 -2.19
C GLU A 276 -8.37 -17.04 -2.26
N GLN A 277 -8.21 -16.10 -1.32
CA GLN A 277 -8.97 -14.83 -1.31
C GLN A 277 -8.74 -13.99 -2.58
N ARG A 278 -7.51 -14.00 -3.14
CA ARG A 278 -7.23 -13.35 -4.44
C ARG A 278 -8.08 -13.98 -5.55
N CYS A 279 -8.12 -15.31 -5.63
CA CYS A 279 -8.91 -16.02 -6.63
C CYS A 279 -10.43 -15.88 -6.40
N ASP A 280 -10.89 -15.93 -5.14
CA ASP A 280 -12.29 -15.69 -4.77
C ASP A 280 -12.75 -14.31 -5.23
N SER A 281 -11.95 -13.28 -4.94
CA SER A 281 -12.30 -11.92 -5.33
C SER A 281 -12.20 -11.71 -6.84
N LEU A 282 -11.32 -12.42 -7.54
CA LEU A 282 -11.30 -12.44 -9.01
C LEU A 282 -12.58 -13.08 -9.56
N GLU A 283 -12.97 -14.24 -9.05
CA GLU A 283 -14.17 -14.97 -9.47
C GLU A 283 -15.46 -14.16 -9.26
N ILE A 284 -15.58 -13.46 -8.13
CA ILE A 284 -16.74 -12.60 -7.85
C ILE A 284 -16.80 -11.38 -8.77
N SER A 285 -15.64 -10.88 -9.21
CA SER A 285 -15.53 -9.60 -9.93
C SER A 285 -15.45 -9.74 -11.44
N TYR A 286 -15.05 -10.91 -11.94
CA TYR A 286 -14.91 -11.19 -13.36
C TYR A 286 -16.23 -11.69 -13.95
N ASP A 287 -16.71 -11.01 -14.99
CA ASP A 287 -17.99 -11.29 -15.65
C ASP A 287 -17.83 -11.94 -17.05
N GLY A 288 -16.60 -12.20 -17.48
CA GLY A 288 -16.28 -12.81 -18.78
C GLY A 288 -16.37 -14.34 -18.81
N GLY A 289 -16.41 -15.02 -17.66
CA GLY A 289 -16.40 -16.48 -17.54
C GLY A 289 -16.19 -16.95 -16.10
N SER A 290 -15.87 -18.23 -15.89
CA SER A 290 -15.54 -18.81 -14.58
C SER A 290 -14.03 -18.72 -14.27
N VAL A 291 -13.67 -18.87 -12.98
CA VAL A 291 -12.27 -18.92 -12.55
C VAL A 291 -11.91 -20.34 -12.11
N ILE A 292 -11.02 -20.98 -12.85
CA ILE A 292 -10.49 -22.31 -12.59
C ILE A 292 -9.25 -22.16 -11.70
N ARG A 293 -9.29 -22.73 -10.50
CA ARG A 293 -8.15 -22.68 -9.57
C ARG A 293 -7.19 -23.84 -9.83
N VAL A 294 -5.94 -23.50 -10.14
CA VAL A 294 -4.84 -24.46 -10.33
C VAL A 294 -3.99 -24.45 -9.07
N ARG A 295 -4.08 -25.50 -8.25
CA ARG A 295 -3.35 -25.60 -6.97
C ARG A 295 -2.10 -26.44 -7.15
N ILE A 296 -0.95 -25.85 -6.82
CA ILE A 296 0.36 -26.51 -6.85
C ILE A 296 0.70 -26.92 -5.43
N SER A 297 0.63 -28.22 -5.15
CA SER A 297 0.95 -28.76 -3.83
C SER A 297 2.43 -29.13 -3.68
N ASP A 298 3.13 -29.33 -4.80
CA ASP A 298 4.55 -29.64 -4.85
C ASP A 298 5.22 -28.67 -5.84
N ALA A 299 6.19 -27.91 -5.34
CA ALA A 299 6.90 -26.91 -6.12
C ALA A 299 7.68 -27.57 -7.29
N ASP A 300 8.16 -28.81 -7.12
CA ASP A 300 8.91 -29.52 -8.15
C ASP A 300 8.01 -29.91 -9.35
N ASP A 301 6.71 -30.10 -9.11
CA ASP A 301 5.72 -30.44 -10.13
C ASP A 301 5.01 -29.22 -10.74
N SER A 302 5.43 -27.99 -10.38
CA SER A 302 4.77 -26.75 -10.80
C SER A 302 4.60 -26.65 -12.31
N LEU A 303 5.67 -26.86 -13.09
CA LEU A 303 5.64 -26.74 -14.55
C LEU A 303 4.71 -27.79 -15.18
N ALA A 304 4.80 -29.04 -14.73
CA ALA A 304 3.97 -30.13 -15.23
C ALA A 304 2.48 -29.89 -14.92
N THR A 305 2.18 -29.43 -13.71
CA THR A 305 0.82 -29.08 -13.27
C THR A 305 0.24 -27.96 -14.13
N ILE A 306 0.97 -26.87 -14.32
CA ILE A 306 0.53 -25.75 -15.16
C ILE A 306 0.37 -26.20 -16.62
N THR A 307 1.30 -26.98 -17.16
CA THR A 307 1.26 -27.48 -18.55
C THR A 307 0.03 -28.36 -18.81
N ALA A 308 -0.46 -29.08 -17.80
CA ALA A 308 -1.67 -29.89 -17.93
C ALA A 308 -2.92 -29.06 -18.28
N HIS A 309 -2.92 -27.76 -17.97
CA HIS A 309 -4.01 -26.84 -18.29
C HIS A 309 -3.82 -26.12 -19.65
N ALA A 310 -2.73 -26.37 -20.40
CA ALA A 310 -2.43 -25.67 -21.65
C ALA A 310 -3.50 -25.87 -22.76
N THR A 311 -4.26 -26.96 -22.69
CA THR A 311 -5.33 -27.29 -23.64
C THR A 311 -6.71 -26.83 -23.21
N GLU A 312 -6.85 -26.21 -22.03
CA GLU A 312 -8.13 -25.69 -21.57
C GLU A 312 -8.58 -24.47 -22.38
N ASP A 313 -9.88 -24.37 -22.64
CA ASP A 313 -10.47 -23.25 -23.39
C ASP A 313 -10.66 -22.03 -22.47
N VAL A 314 -9.54 -21.40 -22.12
CA VAL A 314 -9.46 -20.22 -21.26
C VAL A 314 -9.07 -18.98 -22.05
N GLY A 315 -9.56 -17.82 -21.63
CA GLY A 315 -9.21 -16.52 -22.20
C GLY A 315 -7.98 -15.87 -21.55
N GLY A 316 -7.58 -16.34 -20.37
CA GLY A 316 -6.44 -15.80 -19.64
C GLY A 316 -6.01 -16.63 -18.45
N ALA A 317 -4.85 -16.29 -17.89
CA ALA A 317 -4.30 -16.93 -16.70
C ALA A 317 -3.59 -15.90 -15.83
N ILE A 318 -3.71 -16.05 -14.51
CA ILE A 318 -2.97 -15.26 -13.53
C ILE A 318 -2.21 -16.16 -12.56
N ALA A 319 -0.91 -15.93 -12.46
CA ALA A 319 -0.04 -16.56 -11.48
C ALA A 319 0.12 -15.67 -10.23
N LEU A 320 0.03 -16.25 -9.03
CA LEU A 320 -0.02 -15.46 -7.79
C LEU A 320 1.35 -15.13 -7.17
N ASN A 321 2.46 -15.50 -7.83
CA ASN A 321 3.82 -15.00 -7.56
C ASN A 321 4.68 -15.02 -8.83
N SER A 322 5.89 -14.46 -8.74
CA SER A 322 6.83 -14.38 -9.88
C SER A 322 7.34 -15.73 -10.38
N ASN A 323 7.59 -16.69 -9.47
CA ASN A 323 8.12 -18.01 -9.85
C ASN A 323 7.10 -18.78 -10.70
N THR A 324 5.84 -18.82 -10.26
CA THR A 324 4.76 -19.44 -11.05
C THR A 324 4.39 -18.62 -12.27
N ALA A 325 4.60 -17.30 -12.28
CA ALA A 325 4.42 -16.48 -13.47
C ALA A 325 5.41 -16.85 -14.57
N TYR A 326 6.68 -17.09 -14.22
CA TYR A 326 7.68 -17.56 -15.17
C TYR A 326 7.29 -18.93 -15.75
N LEU A 327 6.93 -19.89 -14.89
CA LEU A 327 6.52 -21.23 -15.34
C LEU A 327 5.22 -21.22 -16.14
N MET A 328 4.27 -20.35 -15.79
CA MET A 328 3.05 -20.10 -16.57
C MET A 328 3.38 -19.56 -17.96
N ALA A 329 4.24 -18.55 -18.03
CA ALA A 329 4.67 -18.01 -19.31
C ALA A 329 5.45 -19.06 -20.13
N GLU A 330 6.26 -19.91 -19.52
CA GLU A 330 6.96 -21.01 -20.20
C GLU A 330 5.99 -22.06 -20.75
N ALA A 331 5.02 -22.49 -19.94
CA ALA A 331 4.06 -23.52 -20.31
C ALA A 331 3.05 -23.04 -21.37
N LEU A 332 2.62 -21.78 -21.29
CA LEU A 332 1.45 -21.31 -22.03
C LEU A 332 1.78 -20.40 -23.21
N SER A 333 2.80 -19.53 -23.16
CA SER A 333 2.97 -18.47 -24.18
C SER A 333 3.17 -19.02 -25.60
N ALA A 334 3.90 -20.12 -25.77
CA ALA A 334 4.15 -20.72 -27.08
C ALA A 334 2.96 -21.54 -27.59
N ALA A 335 2.24 -22.21 -26.70
CA ALA A 335 1.09 -23.06 -27.03
C ALA A 335 -0.19 -22.24 -27.25
N ARG A 336 -0.29 -21.08 -26.59
CA ARG A 336 -1.48 -20.22 -26.47
C ARG A 336 -1.09 -18.74 -26.58
N PRO A 337 -0.61 -18.27 -27.74
CA PRO A 337 -0.27 -16.86 -27.92
C PRO A 337 -1.50 -15.92 -27.87
N ASP A 338 -2.71 -16.50 -27.87
CA ASP A 338 -4.00 -15.82 -27.82
C ASP A 338 -4.46 -15.45 -26.40
N ILE A 339 -3.91 -16.07 -25.35
CA ILE A 339 -4.40 -15.86 -23.98
C ILE A 339 -3.67 -14.72 -23.28
N VAL A 340 -4.41 -13.98 -22.46
CA VAL A 340 -3.86 -12.92 -21.63
C VAL A 340 -3.22 -13.51 -20.38
N LEU A 341 -1.90 -13.38 -20.27
CA LEU A 341 -1.14 -13.85 -19.10
C LEU A 341 -0.86 -12.69 -18.14
N ALA A 342 -1.08 -12.92 -16.85
CA ALA A 342 -0.86 -11.94 -15.80
C ALA A 342 -0.12 -12.53 -14.59
N ALA A 343 0.44 -11.67 -13.76
CA ALA A 343 1.02 -12.09 -12.49
C ALA A 343 0.58 -11.18 -11.35
N VAL A 344 0.57 -11.72 -10.14
CA VAL A 344 0.74 -10.94 -8.91
C VAL A 344 2.22 -11.02 -8.58
N SER A 345 2.74 -9.91 -8.06
CA SER A 345 4.14 -9.72 -7.69
C SER A 345 5.02 -9.32 -8.90
N ALA A 346 5.47 -8.07 -8.90
CA ALA A 346 6.27 -7.44 -9.98
C ALA A 346 7.75 -7.47 -9.64
N GLU A 347 8.22 -8.62 -9.18
CA GLU A 347 9.61 -8.73 -8.78
C GLU A 347 10.56 -8.52 -9.95
N PHE A 348 11.66 -7.89 -9.61
CA PHE A 348 12.73 -7.61 -10.52
C PHE A 348 13.62 -8.86 -10.72
N PRO A 349 14.23 -9.11 -11.89
CA PRO A 349 13.91 -8.53 -13.20
C PRO A 349 12.76 -9.26 -13.92
N THR A 350 12.40 -10.48 -13.50
CA THR A 350 11.76 -11.48 -14.37
C THR A 350 10.35 -11.09 -14.84
N PRO A 351 9.35 -10.87 -13.98
CA PRO A 351 8.04 -10.34 -14.40
C PRO A 351 8.10 -9.05 -15.22
N LEU A 352 9.00 -8.13 -14.89
CA LEU A 352 9.14 -6.87 -15.63
C LEU A 352 9.73 -7.10 -17.04
N ALA A 353 10.67 -8.02 -17.18
CA ALA A 353 11.20 -8.43 -18.48
C ALA A 353 10.13 -9.14 -19.32
N MET A 354 9.29 -10.00 -18.70
CA MET A 354 8.16 -10.65 -19.38
C MET A 354 7.05 -9.66 -19.79
N LEU A 355 6.81 -8.59 -19.01
CA LEU A 355 5.95 -7.48 -19.44
C LEU A 355 6.52 -6.79 -20.67
N TYR A 356 7.82 -6.52 -20.66
CA TYR A 356 8.50 -5.85 -21.76
C TYR A 356 8.49 -6.70 -23.05
N SER A 357 8.73 -8.00 -22.95
CA SER A 357 8.69 -8.93 -24.09
C SER A 357 7.29 -9.35 -24.51
N GLY A 358 6.24 -8.86 -23.83
CA GLY A 358 4.84 -9.19 -24.14
C GLY A 358 4.39 -10.59 -23.68
N ARG A 359 5.24 -11.36 -22.99
CA ARG A 359 4.86 -12.66 -22.39
C ARG A 359 3.92 -12.52 -21.20
N LEU A 360 3.91 -11.36 -20.55
CA LEU A 360 2.87 -10.95 -19.60
C LEU A 360 2.19 -9.67 -20.10
N SER A 361 0.88 -9.58 -19.89
CA SER A 361 0.06 -8.42 -20.28
C SER A 361 -0.07 -7.37 -19.18
N PHE A 362 -0.04 -7.79 -17.92
CA PHE A 362 0.00 -6.91 -16.75
C PHE A 362 0.51 -7.68 -15.52
N VAL A 363 1.03 -6.92 -14.55
CA VAL A 363 1.39 -7.44 -13.23
C VAL A 363 0.74 -6.57 -12.16
N LEU A 364 0.27 -7.21 -11.09
CA LEU A 364 -0.18 -6.53 -9.88
C LEU A 364 0.97 -6.53 -8.87
N TRP A 365 1.65 -5.39 -8.72
CA TRP A 365 2.74 -5.26 -7.78
C TRP A 365 2.23 -5.37 -6.33
N SER A 366 2.85 -6.30 -5.59
CA SER A 366 2.53 -6.70 -4.22
C SER A 366 3.27 -5.89 -3.13
N HIS A 367 4.16 -4.96 -3.50
CA HIS A 367 4.85 -4.03 -2.58
C HIS A 367 5.64 -4.72 -1.44
N ALA A 368 6.50 -5.68 -1.80
CA ALA A 368 7.27 -6.49 -0.86
C ALA A 368 8.21 -5.66 0.05
N LEU A 369 8.86 -4.64 -0.51
CA LEU A 369 9.74 -3.72 0.24
C LEU A 369 8.94 -2.95 1.30
N GLU A 370 7.81 -2.38 0.89
CA GLU A 370 6.90 -1.63 1.76
C GLU A 370 6.37 -2.51 2.89
N GLN A 371 6.01 -3.76 2.62
CA GLN A 371 5.60 -4.71 3.65
C GLN A 371 6.70 -4.90 4.70
N GLY A 372 7.97 -5.04 4.30
CA GLY A 372 9.11 -5.14 5.23
C GLY A 372 9.31 -3.88 6.09
N TYR A 373 9.27 -2.69 5.47
CA TYR A 373 9.42 -1.41 6.18
C TYR A 373 8.26 -1.11 7.13
N LEU A 374 7.03 -1.30 6.67
CA LEU A 374 5.81 -1.08 7.46
C LEU A 374 5.73 -2.07 8.61
N THR A 375 6.11 -3.34 8.39
CA THR A 375 6.17 -4.35 9.46
C THR A 375 7.16 -3.94 10.54
N THR A 376 8.38 -3.55 10.17
CA THR A 376 9.39 -3.12 11.15
C THR A 376 8.92 -1.88 11.90
N THR A 377 8.37 -0.90 11.20
CA THR A 377 7.85 0.34 11.81
C THR A 377 6.73 0.03 12.80
N THR A 378 5.79 -0.83 12.41
CA THR A 378 4.66 -1.26 13.23
C THR A 378 5.13 -2.03 14.47
N LEU A 379 6.17 -2.86 14.33
CA LEU A 379 6.80 -3.58 15.42
C LEU A 379 7.41 -2.63 16.46
N LEU A 380 8.12 -1.59 16.02
CA LEU A 380 8.69 -0.56 16.88
C LEU A 380 7.60 0.26 17.59
N TRP A 381 6.52 0.60 16.87
CA TRP A 381 5.38 1.30 17.46
C TRP A 381 4.66 0.46 18.51
N GLY A 382 4.53 -0.83 18.25
CA GLY A 382 3.89 -1.79 19.14
C GLY A 382 4.59 -1.98 20.48
N HIS A 383 5.92 -1.91 20.48
CA HIS A 383 6.71 -2.02 21.71
C HIS A 383 6.61 -0.78 22.59
N GLY A 384 6.65 0.42 21.98
CA GLY A 384 6.48 1.68 22.70
C GLY A 384 7.17 2.82 21.96
N THR A 385 6.39 3.78 21.48
CA THR A 385 6.91 5.12 21.14
C THR A 385 6.82 6.01 22.39
N PRO A 386 7.64 7.06 22.53
CA PRO A 386 7.57 7.98 23.67
C PRO A 386 6.33 8.89 23.59
N PHE A 387 5.58 8.81 22.49
CA PHE A 387 4.30 9.49 22.32
C PHE A 387 3.18 8.54 22.79
N PRO A 388 2.19 9.04 23.55
CA PRO A 388 0.97 8.29 23.82
C PRO A 388 0.20 8.17 22.51
N LEU A 389 0.61 7.25 21.64
CA LEU A 389 -0.23 6.79 20.56
C LEU A 389 -1.51 6.27 21.21
N GLN A 390 -2.66 6.68 20.69
CA GLN A 390 -3.91 6.05 21.07
C GLN A 390 -3.74 4.56 20.79
N THR A 391 -3.53 3.76 21.82
CA THR A 391 -3.46 2.29 21.70
C THR A 391 -4.78 1.73 21.15
N GLY A 392 -5.86 2.50 21.24
CA GLY A 392 -7.13 2.24 20.55
C GLY A 392 -7.07 2.35 19.01
N LEU A 393 -6.03 2.97 18.43
CA LEU A 393 -5.78 3.03 16.99
C LEU A 393 -5.16 1.72 16.45
N PHE A 394 -4.56 0.91 17.33
CA PHE A 394 -3.95 -0.40 17.04
C PHE A 394 -4.58 -1.51 17.90
N ALA A 395 -5.82 -1.30 18.35
CA ALA A 395 -6.57 -2.35 19.03
C ALA A 395 -7.11 -3.34 18.00
N GLU A 396 -7.16 -4.63 18.35
CA GLU A 396 -7.84 -5.69 17.59
C GLU A 396 -7.27 -6.01 16.19
N ALA A 397 -5.94 -6.13 16.05
CA ALA A 397 -5.28 -6.44 14.77
C ALA A 397 -5.64 -5.47 13.65
N THR A 398 -5.42 -4.17 13.91
CA THR A 398 -5.66 -3.12 12.92
C THR A 398 -4.98 -3.47 11.59
N GLN A 399 -5.78 -3.52 10.52
CA GLN A 399 -5.32 -3.87 9.19
C GLN A 399 -4.69 -2.64 8.52
N ILE A 400 -3.38 -2.71 8.29
CA ILE A 400 -2.61 -1.77 7.47
C ILE A 400 -2.56 -2.38 6.07
N SER A 401 -3.53 -2.02 5.26
CA SER A 401 -3.76 -2.64 3.96
C SER A 401 -3.08 -1.85 2.83
N ILE A 402 -2.28 -2.54 2.03
CA ILE A 402 -1.60 -2.01 0.85
C ILE A 402 -2.44 -2.36 -0.37
N LEU A 403 -2.71 -1.39 -1.23
CA LEU A 403 -3.41 -1.64 -2.49
C LEU A 403 -2.42 -2.10 -3.57
N PRO A 404 -2.80 -3.06 -4.43
CA PRO A 404 -1.96 -3.46 -5.54
C PRO A 404 -1.79 -2.32 -6.54
N THR A 405 -0.61 -2.21 -7.13
CA THR A 405 -0.37 -1.29 -8.25
C THR A 405 -0.30 -2.06 -9.55
N VAL A 406 -1.07 -1.63 -10.54
CA VAL A 406 -1.02 -2.22 -11.89
C VAL A 406 0.25 -1.74 -12.59
N VAL A 407 1.04 -2.69 -13.08
CA VAL A 407 2.22 -2.46 -13.91
C VAL A 407 1.99 -3.06 -15.28
N THR A 408 2.18 -2.27 -16.33
CA THR A 408 2.07 -2.67 -17.74
C THR A 408 3.37 -2.41 -18.48
N ALA A 409 3.48 -2.92 -19.71
CA ALA A 409 4.65 -2.65 -20.56
C ALA A 409 4.89 -1.15 -20.75
N GLU A 410 3.84 -0.35 -20.91
CA GLU A 410 3.93 1.11 -21.05
C GLU A 410 4.48 1.76 -19.78
N ALA A 411 4.07 1.29 -18.60
CA ALA A 411 4.57 1.79 -17.33
C ALA A 411 6.07 1.47 -17.17
N VAL A 412 6.49 0.25 -17.55
CA VAL A 412 7.91 -0.15 -17.53
C VAL A 412 8.72 0.69 -18.51
N GLN A 413 8.23 0.91 -19.73
CA GLN A 413 8.88 1.78 -20.71
C GLN A 413 8.99 3.22 -20.19
N ALA A 414 7.93 3.75 -19.56
CA ALA A 414 7.96 5.10 -18.98
C ALA A 414 8.99 5.21 -17.85
N MET A 415 9.21 4.15 -17.06
CA MET A 415 10.28 4.11 -16.06
C MET A 415 11.67 4.20 -16.70
N PHE A 416 11.91 3.44 -17.79
CA PHE A 416 13.16 3.55 -18.56
C PHE A 416 13.37 4.94 -19.15
N ASP A 417 12.32 5.51 -19.74
CA ASP A 417 12.39 6.82 -20.38
C ASP A 417 12.67 7.93 -19.35
N ALA A 418 12.01 7.87 -18.19
CA ALA A 418 12.23 8.81 -17.08
C ALA A 418 13.63 8.71 -16.48
N ASP A 419 14.18 7.50 -16.36
CA ASP A 419 15.52 7.29 -15.81
C ASP A 419 16.64 7.64 -16.82
N SER A 420 16.40 7.45 -18.12
CA SER A 420 17.30 7.89 -19.20
C SER A 420 17.51 9.41 -19.25
N ALA A 421 16.57 10.18 -18.68
CA ALA A 421 16.67 11.63 -18.51
C ALA A 421 17.59 12.02 -17.34
N ILE A 422 17.86 11.12 -16.39
CA ILE A 422 18.75 11.31 -15.23
C ILE A 422 20.09 10.62 -15.53
N ARG A 423 20.85 11.17 -16.48
CA ARG A 423 22.17 10.62 -16.84
C ARG A 423 23.14 10.67 -15.66
N GLY A 424 23.64 9.50 -15.21
CA GLY A 424 24.92 9.43 -14.49
C GLY A 424 25.14 8.26 -13.54
N THR A 425 24.08 7.60 -13.08
CA THR A 425 24.21 6.48 -12.12
C THR A 425 23.10 5.48 -12.40
N LEU A 426 23.21 4.73 -13.50
CA LEU A 426 22.34 3.56 -13.70
C LEU A 426 22.56 2.64 -12.48
N PRO A 427 21.54 2.40 -11.66
CA PRO A 427 21.68 1.44 -10.58
C PRO A 427 21.93 0.05 -11.17
N ALA A 428 22.67 -0.81 -10.47
CA ALA A 428 23.02 -2.16 -10.93
C ALA A 428 21.80 -3.03 -11.33
N TRP A 429 20.59 -2.66 -10.90
CA TRP A 429 19.36 -3.31 -11.31
C TRP A 429 18.98 -3.00 -12.77
N ILE A 430 19.23 -1.81 -13.32
CA ILE A 430 18.88 -1.53 -14.73
C ILE A 430 19.67 -2.44 -15.68
N ASP A 431 20.97 -2.61 -15.44
CA ASP A 431 21.80 -3.53 -16.22
C ASP A 431 21.30 -4.98 -16.12
N ALA A 432 20.80 -5.40 -14.95
CA ALA A 432 20.20 -6.71 -14.77
C ALA A 432 18.86 -6.83 -15.52
N LEU A 433 18.10 -5.73 -15.65
CA LEU A 433 16.81 -5.72 -16.32
C LEU A 433 17.03 -5.82 -17.81
N GLU A 434 17.95 -5.02 -18.34
CA GLU A 434 18.30 -5.07 -19.73
C GLU A 434 18.89 -6.44 -20.11
N ARG A 435 19.65 -7.08 -19.21
CA ARG A 435 20.11 -8.46 -19.44
C ARG A 435 18.93 -9.43 -19.51
N ALA A 436 18.02 -9.37 -18.53
CA ALA A 436 16.84 -10.22 -18.52
C ALA A 436 15.95 -9.98 -19.75
N ILE A 437 15.73 -8.72 -20.15
CA ILE A 437 15.01 -8.35 -21.37
C ILE A 437 15.70 -8.95 -22.60
N ARG A 438 17.02 -8.84 -22.72
CA ARG A 438 17.77 -9.43 -23.85
C ARG A 438 17.66 -10.95 -23.87
N GLU A 439 17.73 -11.60 -22.72
CA GLU A 439 17.56 -13.06 -22.59
C GLU A 439 16.13 -13.50 -22.96
N GLU A 440 15.12 -12.74 -22.51
CA GLU A 440 13.71 -12.96 -22.83
C GLU A 440 13.40 -12.74 -24.32
N SER A 441 13.85 -11.64 -24.92
CA SER A 441 13.70 -11.38 -26.36
C SER A 441 14.35 -12.48 -27.22
N ALA A 442 15.50 -12.99 -26.79
CA ALA A 442 16.15 -14.11 -27.48
C ALA A 442 15.33 -15.42 -27.42
N GLN A 443 14.51 -15.62 -26.39
CA GLN A 443 13.61 -16.77 -26.25
C GLN A 443 12.30 -16.59 -27.03
N SER A 444 11.75 -15.37 -27.09
CA SER A 444 10.52 -15.06 -27.85
C SER A 444 10.75 -14.98 -29.37
N GLY A 445 12.00 -14.79 -29.81
CA GLY A 445 12.35 -14.71 -31.23
C GLY A 445 12.15 -13.33 -31.85
N GLU A 446 12.00 -12.29 -31.02
CA GLU A 446 11.89 -10.87 -31.42
C GLU A 446 13.18 -10.07 -31.19
#